data_AF-A0A061HTH1-F1
#
_entry.id   AF-A0A061HTH1-F1
#
_cell.length_a   1.000
_cell.length_b   1.000
_cell.length_c   1.000
_cell.angle_alpha   90.00
_cell.angle_beta   90.00
_cell.angle_gamma   90.00
#
_symmetry.space_group_name_H-M   'P 1'
#
loop_
_entity.id
_entity.type
_entity.pdbx_description
1 polymer ?
#
loop_
_entity_poly.entity_id
_entity_poly.type
_entity_poly.pdbx_seq_one_letter_code
_entity_poly.pdbx_strand_id
1 'polypeptide(L)'
;MAVKKIAIFGATGRTGLTTLAQAVQAGRNRGGWGRAFLLWDPSKVPPRLQDVTDDHIRMHKVLQESGLKYVAVMPPHIGDQPLTGAYTVTLDGRGPSRVISKHDLGHFMLRCLTTNEFDGHNTYPSHQYE
;
A
#
# COMPACT_ATOMS: atom_id res chain seq x y z
N MET A 1 16.20 15.05 11.32
CA MET A 1 16.39 13.58 11.36
C MET A 1 16.01 13.02 10.00
N ALA A 2 16.89 12.25 9.35
CA ALA A 2 16.60 11.67 8.04
C ALA A 2 15.59 10.52 8.20
N VAL A 3 14.42 10.64 7.57
CA VAL A 3 13.38 9.60 7.59
C VAL A 3 13.88 8.41 6.77
N LYS A 4 14.38 7.37 7.46
CA LYS A 4 14.77 6.07 6.86
C LYS A 4 13.58 5.09 6.83
N LYS A 5 12.39 5.57 6.45
CA LYS A 5 11.17 4.76 6.41
C LYS A 5 10.58 4.79 5.02
N ILE A 6 10.21 3.63 4.50
CA ILE A 6 9.57 3.50 3.20
C ILE A 6 8.15 2.97 3.41
N ALA A 7 7.15 3.79 3.11
CA ALA A 7 5.77 3.34 3.01
C ALA A 7 5.55 2.89 1.56
N ILE A 8 5.29 1.59 1.33
CA ILE A 8 5.11 1.06 -0.02
C ILE A 8 3.68 0.61 -0.22
N PHE A 9 3.15 1.11 -1.31
CA PHE A 9 1.85 0.80 -1.86
C PHE A 9 2.03 -0.19 -3.01
N GLY A 10 1.08 -1.12 -3.17
CA GLY A 10 0.99 -2.08 -4.29
C GLY A 10 1.09 -1.43 -5.67
N ALA A 11 2.31 -1.11 -6.11
CA ALA A 11 2.60 -0.50 -7.39
C ALA A 11 2.77 -1.58 -8.44
N THR A 12 1.77 -1.80 -9.28
CA THR A 12 1.93 -2.58 -10.52
C THR A 12 1.42 -1.77 -11.70
N GLY A 13 2.32 -0.96 -12.24
CA GLY A 13 2.81 -1.15 -13.59
C GLY A 13 4.33 -1.37 -13.51
N ARG A 14 5.06 -1.48 -14.62
CA ARG A 14 6.55 -1.50 -14.65
C ARG A 14 7.20 -0.44 -13.72
N THR A 15 6.48 0.65 -13.45
CA THR A 15 6.77 1.68 -12.46
C THR A 15 7.02 1.18 -11.03
N GLY A 16 6.41 0.09 -10.55
CA GLY A 16 6.57 -0.37 -9.15
C GLY A 16 7.93 -0.99 -8.84
N LEU A 17 8.41 -1.89 -9.70
CA LEU A 17 9.79 -2.42 -9.66
C LEU A 17 10.82 -1.30 -9.86
N THR A 18 10.57 -0.38 -10.80
CA THR A 18 11.43 0.80 -10.98
C THR A 18 11.37 1.72 -9.77
N THR A 19 10.22 1.88 -9.10
CA THR A 19 10.07 2.71 -7.90
C THR A 19 10.74 2.07 -6.68
N LEU A 20 10.72 0.74 -6.53
CA LEU A 20 11.47 0.05 -5.47
C LEU A 20 12.98 0.16 -5.70
N ALA A 21 13.44 -0.09 -6.93
CA ALA A 21 14.85 0.09 -7.30
C ALA A 21 15.31 1.56 -7.18
N GLN A 22 14.45 2.51 -7.55
CA GLN A 22 14.70 3.95 -7.41
C GLN A 22 14.57 4.44 -5.97
N ALA A 23 13.67 3.89 -5.15
CA ALA A 23 13.56 4.23 -3.72
C ALA A 23 14.76 3.72 -2.92
N VAL A 24 15.40 2.65 -3.37
CA VAL A 24 16.70 2.18 -2.86
C VAL A 24 17.85 3.10 -3.30
N GLN A 25 17.69 3.96 -4.32
CA GLN A 25 18.79 4.80 -4.84
C GLN A 25 18.63 6.33 -4.74
N ALA A 26 17.48 6.95 -4.98
CA ALA A 26 17.29 8.40 -4.84
C ALA A 26 15.83 8.81 -5.05
N GLY A 27 15.27 9.61 -4.15
CA GLY A 27 13.86 10.03 -4.20
C GLY A 27 13.49 10.94 -5.38
N ARG A 28 12.41 10.58 -6.10
CA ARG A 28 11.32 11.45 -6.61
C ARG A 28 10.35 10.73 -7.58
N ASN A 29 9.04 10.74 -7.24
CA ASN A 29 7.83 11.02 -8.05
C ASN A 29 7.48 10.32 -9.39
N ARG A 30 6.41 9.47 -9.43
CA ARG A 30 5.03 9.71 -9.99
C ARG A 30 4.28 8.42 -10.45
N GLY A 31 2.97 8.36 -10.16
CA GLY A 31 1.91 7.68 -10.96
C GLY A 31 1.44 6.31 -10.47
N GLY A 32 0.19 6.22 -9.95
CA GLY A 32 -0.36 5.05 -9.27
C GLY A 32 -1.41 4.23 -10.03
N TRP A 33 -1.61 2.99 -9.55
CA TRP A 33 -2.80 2.12 -9.62
C TRP A 33 -2.61 1.04 -8.54
N GLY A 34 -3.57 0.81 -7.64
CA GLY A 34 -3.42 -0.21 -6.57
C GLY A 34 -4.67 -1.04 -6.32
N ARG A 35 -4.45 -2.26 -5.82
CA ARG A 35 -5.46 -3.21 -5.33
C ARG A 35 -4.85 -4.15 -4.27
N ALA A 36 -5.55 -4.37 -3.15
CA ALA A 36 -5.23 -5.35 -2.11
C ALA A 36 -5.65 -6.79 -2.47
N PHE A 37 -4.94 -7.42 -3.41
CA PHE A 37 -5.06 -8.87 -3.59
C PHE A 37 -4.11 -9.69 -2.70
N LEU A 38 -3.08 -9.04 -2.13
CA LEU A 38 -2.13 -9.64 -1.20
C LEU A 38 -2.78 -10.28 0.04
N LEU A 39 -3.97 -9.81 0.43
CA LEU A 39 -4.69 -10.26 1.61
C LEU A 39 -5.84 -11.22 1.27
N TRP A 40 -5.99 -11.58 0.00
CA TRP A 40 -7.02 -12.48 -0.48
C TRP A 40 -6.46 -13.89 -0.72
N ASP A 41 -7.34 -14.88 -0.62
CA ASP A 41 -7.05 -16.24 -1.06
C ASP A 41 -6.63 -16.21 -2.55
N PRO A 42 -5.46 -16.76 -2.93
CA PRO A 42 -4.99 -16.76 -4.32
C PRO A 42 -6.01 -17.32 -5.31
N SER A 43 -6.84 -18.29 -4.90
CA SER A 43 -7.89 -18.87 -5.74
C SER A 43 -9.03 -17.91 -6.10
N LYS A 44 -9.14 -16.79 -5.37
CA LYS A 44 -10.16 -15.75 -5.57
C LYS A 44 -9.68 -14.56 -6.39
N VAL A 45 -8.42 -14.59 -6.86
CA VAL A 45 -7.86 -13.56 -7.72
C VAL A 45 -8.35 -13.79 -9.15
N PRO A 46 -9.00 -12.80 -9.80
CA PRO A 46 -9.39 -12.93 -11.20
C PRO A 46 -8.15 -13.18 -12.08
N PRO A 47 -8.17 -14.10 -13.07
CA PRO A 47 -6.98 -14.47 -13.84
C PRO A 47 -6.22 -13.29 -14.47
N ARG A 48 -6.94 -12.25 -14.91
CA ARG A 48 -6.36 -11.02 -15.48
C ARG A 48 -5.52 -10.20 -14.50
N LEU A 49 -5.64 -10.49 -13.20
CA LEU A 49 -4.97 -9.79 -12.10
C LEU A 49 -3.95 -10.69 -11.40
N GLN A 50 -3.78 -11.94 -11.86
CA GLN A 50 -2.86 -12.90 -11.24
C GLN A 50 -1.42 -12.41 -11.32
N ASP A 51 -0.92 -12.08 -12.51
CA ASP A 51 0.47 -11.62 -12.72
C ASP A 51 0.80 -10.39 -11.87
N VAL A 52 -0.16 -9.48 -11.77
CA VAL A 52 -0.08 -8.27 -10.94
C VAL A 52 -0.01 -8.63 -9.45
N THR A 53 -0.87 -9.54 -9.01
CA THR A 53 -0.90 -9.99 -7.61
C THR A 53 0.40 -10.71 -7.24
N ASP A 54 0.91 -11.55 -8.13
CA ASP A 54 2.17 -12.26 -7.94
C ASP A 54 3.35 -11.28 -7.86
N ASP A 55 3.34 -10.21 -8.65
CA ASP A 55 4.34 -9.15 -8.56
C ASP A 55 4.26 -8.36 -7.25
N HIS A 56 3.05 -8.10 -6.76
CA HIS A 56 2.88 -7.53 -5.41
C HIS A 56 3.41 -8.45 -4.32
N ILE A 57 3.21 -9.77 -4.43
CA ILE A 57 3.74 -10.76 -3.49
C ILE A 57 5.27 -10.72 -3.49
N ARG A 58 5.90 -10.68 -4.67
CA ARG A 58 7.35 -10.55 -4.80
C ARG A 58 7.86 -9.24 -4.20
N MET A 59 7.21 -8.12 -4.51
CA MET A 59 7.56 -6.81 -3.96
C MET A 59 7.47 -6.80 -2.43
N HIS A 60 6.40 -7.36 -1.87
CA HIS A 60 6.22 -7.47 -0.42
C HIS A 60 7.33 -8.30 0.24
N LYS A 61 7.68 -9.44 -0.35
CA LYS A 61 8.78 -10.29 0.13
C LYS A 61 10.12 -9.55 0.15
N VAL A 62 10.46 -8.82 -0.91
CA VAL A 62 11.70 -8.02 -0.95
C VAL A 62 11.74 -7.00 0.20
N LEU A 63 10.60 -6.40 0.56
CA LEU A 63 10.53 -5.46 1.67
C LEU A 63 10.72 -6.13 3.02
N GLN A 64 10.08 -7.28 3.22
CA GLN A 64 10.25 -8.08 4.44
C GLN A 64 11.71 -8.51 4.62
N GLU A 65 12.39 -8.87 3.54
CA GLU A 65 13.79 -9.34 3.54
C GLU A 65 14.82 -8.20 3.58
N SER A 66 14.42 -6.94 3.34
CA SER A 66 15.33 -5.79 3.23
C SER A 66 16.00 -5.36 4.54
N GLY A 67 15.46 -5.75 5.70
CA GLY A 67 15.90 -5.25 7.00
C GLY A 67 15.61 -3.76 7.25
N LEU A 68 14.90 -3.08 6.33
CA LEU A 68 14.50 -1.68 6.48
C LEU A 68 13.24 -1.54 7.34
N LYS A 69 13.06 -0.35 7.94
CA LYS A 69 11.77 0.03 8.52
C LYS A 69 10.79 0.31 7.39
N TYR A 70 9.82 -0.58 7.21
CA TYR A 70 8.80 -0.47 6.18
C TYR A 70 7.40 -0.43 6.78
N VAL A 71 6.45 0.16 6.05
CA VAL A 71 5.01 -0.04 6.27
C VAL A 71 4.43 -0.54 4.95
N ALA A 72 3.80 -1.72 4.97
CA ALA A 72 3.15 -2.27 3.80
C ALA A 72 1.70 -1.79 3.75
N VAL A 73 1.37 -0.91 2.81
CA VAL A 73 0.01 -0.36 2.66
C VAL A 73 -0.74 -1.18 1.62
N MET A 74 -1.77 -1.88 2.06
CA MET A 74 -2.59 -2.81 1.27
C MET A 74 -4.04 -2.32 1.20
N PRO A 75 -4.32 -1.27 0.42
CA PRO A 75 -5.66 -0.69 0.34
C PRO A 75 -6.59 -1.51 -0.55
N PRO A 76 -7.90 -1.50 -0.29
CA PRO A 76 -8.89 -2.15 -1.13
C PRO A 76 -9.12 -1.36 -2.43
N HIS A 77 -10.37 -1.22 -2.89
CA HIS A 77 -10.64 -0.38 -4.05
C HIS A 77 -10.27 1.07 -3.77
N ILE A 78 -9.58 1.72 -4.71
CA ILE A 78 -9.19 3.12 -4.59
C ILE A 78 -10.20 3.97 -5.34
N GLY A 79 -10.97 4.76 -4.59
CA GLY A 79 -11.98 5.66 -5.14
C GLY A 79 -11.51 7.10 -5.26
N ASP A 80 -12.42 7.94 -5.76
CA ASP A 80 -12.21 9.38 -6.01
C ASP A 80 -12.92 10.29 -5.00
N GLN A 81 -13.45 9.74 -3.89
CA GLN A 81 -14.17 10.53 -2.88
C GLN A 81 -13.27 11.60 -2.25
N PRO A 82 -13.81 12.71 -1.72
CA PRO A 82 -13.01 13.74 -1.05
C PRO A 82 -12.16 13.22 0.12
N LEU A 83 -11.14 13.99 0.49
CA LEU A 83 -10.34 13.74 1.70
C LEU A 83 -11.23 13.86 2.95
N THR A 84 -11.20 12.87 3.83
CA THR A 84 -11.91 12.93 5.13
C THR A 84 -10.95 12.94 6.30
N GLY A 85 -9.83 12.21 6.20
CA GLY A 85 -8.94 11.94 7.35
C GLY A 85 -9.55 11.03 8.42
N ALA A 86 -10.77 10.51 8.21
CA ALA A 86 -11.56 9.74 9.17
C ALA A 86 -11.62 8.23 8.85
N TYR A 87 -10.69 7.75 8.04
CA TYR A 87 -10.57 6.34 7.67
C TYR A 87 -10.06 5.46 8.81
N THR A 88 -10.46 4.18 8.80
CA THR A 88 -9.99 3.17 9.75
C THR A 88 -8.81 2.43 9.15
N VAL A 89 -7.80 2.13 9.96
CA VAL A 89 -6.64 1.32 9.57
C VAL A 89 -6.62 0.07 10.43
N THR A 90 -6.63 -1.09 9.80
CA THR A 90 -6.49 -2.39 10.48
C THR A 90 -5.25 -3.13 10.02
N LEU A 91 -4.83 -4.14 10.78
CA LEU A 91 -3.62 -4.93 10.50
C LEU A 91 -3.90 -6.36 10.01
N ASP A 92 -5.18 -6.77 10.03
CA ASP A 92 -5.65 -8.11 9.68
C ASP A 92 -6.30 -8.18 8.29
N GLY A 93 -6.31 -7.05 7.57
CA GLY A 93 -6.90 -6.96 6.23
C GLY A 93 -8.43 -6.86 6.20
N ARG A 94 -9.08 -6.68 7.35
CA ARG A 94 -10.54 -6.51 7.45
C ARG A 94 -10.84 -5.08 7.86
N GLY A 95 -11.84 -4.45 7.27
CA GLY A 95 -12.19 -3.07 7.61
C GLY A 95 -13.68 -2.78 7.43
N PRO A 96 -14.11 -1.57 7.82
CA PRO A 96 -15.52 -1.17 7.76
C PRO A 96 -16.07 -1.10 6.33
N SER A 97 -15.19 -1.00 5.33
CA SER A 97 -15.56 -1.02 3.91
C SER A 97 -14.47 -1.68 3.06
N ARG A 98 -14.77 -1.81 1.77
CA ARG A 98 -13.84 -2.28 0.73
C ARG A 98 -13.40 -1.15 -0.20
N VAL A 99 -13.40 0.09 0.29
CA VAL A 99 -12.99 1.29 -0.47
C VAL A 99 -12.16 2.24 0.41
N ILE A 100 -11.20 2.90 -0.21
CA ILE A 100 -10.48 4.06 0.35
C ILE A 100 -10.31 5.09 -0.77
N SER A 101 -10.51 6.37 -0.47
CA SER A 101 -10.24 7.45 -1.42
C SER A 101 -8.74 7.52 -1.71
N LYS A 102 -8.35 7.87 -2.94
CA LYS A 102 -6.97 8.22 -3.29
C LYS A 102 -6.40 9.34 -2.41
N HIS A 103 -7.25 10.26 -1.94
CA HIS A 103 -6.86 11.37 -1.07
C HIS A 103 -6.56 10.89 0.36
N ASP A 104 -7.45 10.09 0.93
CA ASP A 104 -7.27 9.48 2.26
C ASP A 104 -6.11 8.48 2.28
N LEU A 105 -5.95 7.71 1.21
CA LEU A 105 -4.79 6.85 1.04
C LEU A 105 -3.49 7.66 1.04
N GLY A 106 -3.43 8.76 0.28
CA GLY A 106 -2.28 9.67 0.28
C GLY A 106 -2.02 10.26 1.67
N HIS A 107 -3.07 10.67 2.37
CA HIS A 107 -3.00 11.15 3.74
C HIS A 107 -2.44 10.07 4.69
N PHE A 108 -2.87 8.81 4.56
CA PHE A 108 -2.35 7.70 5.36
C PHE A 108 -0.87 7.42 5.08
N MET A 109 -0.45 7.44 3.81
CA MET A 109 0.96 7.27 3.46
C MET A 109 1.85 8.34 4.12
N LEU A 110 1.36 9.58 4.22
CA LEU A 110 2.07 10.66 4.93
C LEU A 110 2.07 10.42 6.45
N ARG A 111 0.94 9.98 7.03
CA ARG A 111 0.87 9.61 8.47
C ARG A 111 1.90 8.53 8.82
N CYS A 112 2.13 7.54 7.96
CA CYS A 112 3.14 6.50 8.18
C CYS A 112 4.58 7.04 8.30
N LEU A 113 4.87 8.22 7.75
CA LEU A 113 6.19 8.85 7.87
C LEU A 113 6.38 9.52 9.24
N THR A 114 5.29 9.85 9.94
CA THR A 114 5.31 10.59 11.21
C THR A 114 5.03 9.71 12.43
N THR A 115 4.76 8.41 12.24
CA THR A 115 4.55 7.43 13.33
C THR A 115 5.40 6.18 13.12
N ASN A 116 5.57 5.39 14.17
CA ASN A 116 6.16 4.04 14.16
C ASN A 116 5.16 2.92 14.49
N GLU A 117 3.89 3.28 14.72
CA GLU A 117 2.79 2.35 15.04
C GLU A 117 2.63 1.21 14.03
N PHE A 118 2.99 1.46 12.77
CA PHE A 118 2.78 0.52 11.66
C PHE A 118 4.07 -0.11 11.11
N ASP A 119 5.22 0.15 11.75
CA ASP A 119 6.51 -0.37 11.29
C ASP A 119 6.48 -1.92 11.29
N GLY A 120 6.80 -2.54 10.15
CA GLY A 120 6.79 -4.00 9.99
C GLY A 120 5.41 -4.62 9.80
N HIS A 121 4.34 -3.81 9.73
CA HIS A 121 2.98 -4.30 9.61
C HIS A 121 2.40 -4.12 8.20
N ASN A 122 1.48 -5.03 7.87
CA ASN A 122 0.56 -4.91 6.75
C ASN A 122 -0.64 -4.09 7.23
N THR A 123 -0.96 -3.01 6.51
CA THR A 123 -1.99 -2.05 6.90
C THR A 123 -3.09 -2.00 5.86
N TYR A 124 -4.33 -2.00 6.32
CA TYR A 124 -5.52 -1.95 5.49
C TYR A 124 -6.32 -0.70 5.83
N PRO A 125 -6.10 0.43 5.13
CA PRO A 125 -6.92 1.62 5.28
C PRO A 125 -8.24 1.44 4.51
N SER A 126 -9.38 1.66 5.17
CA SER A 126 -10.68 1.75 4.50
C SER A 126 -11.66 2.67 5.22
N HIS A 127 -12.64 3.19 4.48
CA HIS A 127 -13.64 4.12 5.01
C HIS A 127 -15.00 3.92 4.33
N GLN A 128 -16.08 4.14 5.07
CA GLN A 128 -17.42 4.22 4.50
C GLN A 128 -17.65 5.67 4.09
N TYR A 129 -17.63 5.92 2.79
CA TYR A 129 -18.04 7.20 2.21
C TYR A 129 -19.55 7.16 2.00
N GLU A 130 -20.21 8.30 2.25
CA GLU A 130 -21.62 8.51 1.91
C GLU A 130 -21.88 8.41 0.40
#